data_AF-A0A0S8ETR2-F1
#
_entry.id   AF-A0A0S8ETR2-F1
#
_cell.length_a   1.000
_cell.length_b   1.000
_cell.length_c   1.000
_cell.angle_alpha   90.00
_cell.angle_beta   90.00
_cell.angle_gamma   90.00
#
_symmetry.space_group_name_H-M   'P 1'
#
loop_
_entity.id
_entity.type
_entity.pdbx_description
1 polymer ?
#
loop_
_entity_poly.entity_id
_entity_poly.type
_entity_poly.pdbx_seq_one_letter_code
_entity_poly.pdbx_strand_id
1 'polypeptide(L)'
;MNPLFSDKPGRRERHLKRKFKNRLFTEDARRVDQAAVNQAREQDDQELLAFAESFQEVLKAIAELPGNVDSQIILDLKDRIDRLYEQVCGLGGDRTGEREGLTKLHRAITQAIRDGASTDPQALAKLDEEAQARELHWRLLDAPIVADLLFPDSPIIPDELIPTLLSEDADAFATAMSLFDDAQRQVVLEQARKLLEGREEDVALNDARARVHYMEQLSTGEAGNEPAH
;
A
#
# COMPACT_ATOMS: atom_id res chain seq x y z
N MET A 1 0.84 -30.44 -6.07
CA MET A 1 2.16 -29.79 -6.22
C MET A 1 2.05 -28.41 -5.59
N ASN A 2 3.04 -27.93 -4.83
CA ASN A 2 3.01 -26.56 -4.30
C ASN A 2 3.29 -25.59 -5.46
N PRO A 3 2.54 -24.48 -5.61
CA PRO A 3 2.88 -23.46 -6.58
C PRO A 3 4.21 -22.79 -6.22
N LEU A 4 4.92 -22.32 -7.24
CA LEU A 4 6.15 -21.56 -7.12
C LEU A 4 5.82 -20.07 -7.19
N PHE A 5 6.11 -19.34 -6.12
CA PHE A 5 5.97 -17.89 -6.04
C PHE A 5 7.30 -17.19 -6.37
N SER A 6 7.22 -15.97 -6.87
CA SER A 6 8.39 -15.10 -7.08
C SER A 6 8.97 -14.65 -5.74
N ASP A 7 10.26 -14.30 -5.72
CA ASP A 7 10.91 -13.76 -4.53
C ASP A 7 10.35 -12.38 -4.15
N LYS A 8 10.14 -11.52 -5.15
CA LYS A 8 9.53 -10.18 -5.03
C LYS A 8 8.25 -10.12 -5.90
N PRO A 9 7.15 -10.74 -5.47
CA PRO A 9 5.91 -10.81 -6.25
C PRO A 9 5.25 -9.44 -6.36
N GLY A 10 4.50 -9.19 -7.44
CA GLY A 10 3.58 -8.06 -7.54
C GLY A 10 2.34 -8.26 -6.66
N ARG A 11 1.46 -7.25 -6.60
CA ARG A 11 0.31 -7.23 -5.68
C ARG A 11 -0.60 -8.45 -5.80
N ARG A 12 -0.87 -8.93 -7.02
CA ARG A 12 -1.80 -10.04 -7.24
C ARG A 12 -1.17 -11.37 -6.85
N GLU A 13 0.07 -11.61 -7.27
CA GLU A 13 0.81 -12.80 -6.86
C GLU A 13 1.04 -12.81 -5.34
N ARG A 14 1.36 -11.65 -4.76
CA ARG A 14 1.56 -11.46 -3.31
C ARG A 14 0.30 -11.81 -2.53
N HIS A 15 -0.87 -11.39 -3.00
CA HIS A 15 -2.13 -11.76 -2.35
C HIS A 15 -2.42 -13.27 -2.43
N LEU A 16 -2.15 -13.92 -3.58
CA LEU A 16 -2.22 -15.38 -3.67
C LEU A 16 -1.26 -16.07 -2.69
N LYS A 17 -0.07 -15.51 -2.48
CA LYS A 17 0.90 -16.00 -1.49
C LYS A 17 0.35 -15.90 -0.06
N ARG A 18 -0.34 -14.80 0.30
CA ARG A 18 -1.02 -14.65 1.60
C ARG A 18 -2.08 -15.72 1.82
N LYS A 19 -2.84 -16.05 0.77
CA LYS A 19 -3.94 -17.03 0.82
C LYS A 19 -3.44 -18.46 0.93
N PHE A 20 -2.32 -18.79 0.28
CA PHE A 20 -1.87 -20.17 0.11
C PHE A 20 -1.70 -20.90 1.45
N LYS A 21 -2.52 -21.94 1.65
CA LYS A 21 -2.57 -22.77 2.89
C LYS A 21 -2.85 -21.99 4.17
N ASN A 22 -3.27 -20.74 4.07
CA ASN A 22 -3.56 -19.91 5.21
C ASN A 22 -4.94 -20.26 5.76
N ARG A 23 -5.00 -20.59 7.06
CA ARG A 23 -6.23 -21.04 7.71
C ARG A 23 -7.16 -19.89 8.07
N LEU A 24 -6.73 -18.64 7.99
CA LEU A 24 -7.60 -17.48 8.15
C LEU A 24 -8.54 -17.31 6.96
N PHE A 25 -8.16 -17.82 5.78
CA PHE A 25 -8.98 -17.80 4.58
C PHE A 25 -9.88 -19.05 4.49
N THR A 26 -10.95 -18.94 3.70
CA THR A 26 -11.85 -20.07 3.41
C THR A 26 -11.11 -21.21 2.73
N GLU A 27 -11.68 -22.42 2.78
CA GLU A 27 -11.04 -23.60 2.18
C GLU A 27 -10.75 -23.44 0.69
N ASP A 28 -11.67 -22.82 -0.05
CA ASP A 28 -11.52 -22.58 -1.48
C ASP A 28 -10.51 -21.46 -1.75
N ALA A 29 -10.54 -20.38 -0.97
CA ALA A 29 -9.62 -19.25 -1.12
C ALA A 29 -8.15 -19.66 -0.89
N ARG A 30 -7.89 -20.59 0.04
CA ARG A 30 -6.52 -21.06 0.35
C ARG A 30 -5.98 -22.13 -0.62
N ARG A 31 -6.80 -22.62 -1.55
CA ARG A 31 -6.41 -23.57 -2.62
C ARG A 31 -5.86 -22.79 -3.82
N VAL A 32 -4.61 -22.37 -3.71
CA VAL A 32 -3.88 -21.72 -4.80
C VAL A 32 -3.06 -22.75 -5.57
N ASP A 33 -3.23 -22.80 -6.89
CA ASP A 33 -2.47 -23.64 -7.80
C ASP A 33 -1.50 -22.82 -8.68
N GLN A 34 -0.70 -23.51 -9.49
CA GLN A 34 0.28 -22.85 -10.35
C GLN A 34 -0.36 -22.03 -11.46
N ALA A 35 -1.55 -22.41 -11.94
CA ALA A 35 -2.23 -21.68 -13.01
C ALA A 35 -2.70 -20.31 -12.51
N ALA A 36 -3.27 -20.25 -11.30
CA ALA A 36 -3.63 -19.00 -10.65
C ALA A 36 -2.41 -18.08 -10.44
N VAL A 37 -1.27 -18.63 -10.01
CA VAL A 37 -0.03 -17.85 -9.85
C VAL A 37 0.47 -17.31 -11.18
N ASN A 38 0.45 -18.10 -12.25
CA ASN A 38 0.87 -17.64 -13.57
C ASN A 38 -0.04 -16.52 -14.08
N GLN A 39 -1.35 -16.65 -13.92
CA GLN A 39 -2.31 -15.61 -14.31
C GLN A 39 -2.08 -14.31 -13.51
N ALA A 40 -1.84 -14.41 -12.20
CA ALA A 40 -1.54 -13.24 -11.38
C ALA A 40 -0.26 -12.53 -11.83
N ARG A 41 0.77 -13.28 -12.22
CA ARG A 41 2.01 -12.72 -12.78
C ARG A 41 1.77 -11.99 -14.10
N GLU A 42 1.00 -12.59 -15.01
CA GLU A 42 0.65 -11.94 -16.27
C GLU A 42 -0.03 -10.58 -16.04
N GLN A 43 -0.92 -10.50 -15.04
CA GLN A 43 -1.59 -9.25 -14.67
C GLN A 43 -0.63 -8.25 -14.00
N ASP A 44 0.26 -8.72 -13.13
CA ASP A 44 1.29 -7.87 -12.51
C ASP A 44 2.29 -7.34 -13.56
N ASP A 45 2.64 -8.14 -14.57
CA ASP A 45 3.49 -7.74 -15.71
C ASP A 45 2.80 -6.70 -16.60
N GLN A 46 1.49 -6.87 -16.85
CA GLN A 46 0.69 -5.87 -17.57
C GLN A 46 0.68 -4.52 -16.85
N GLU A 47 0.54 -4.55 -15.52
CA GLU A 47 0.59 -3.34 -14.70
C GLU A 47 1.97 -2.67 -14.77
N LEU A 48 3.05 -3.47 -14.76
CA LEU A 48 4.42 -2.96 -14.91
C LEU A 48 4.65 -2.30 -16.27
N LEU A 49 4.11 -2.87 -17.35
CA LEU A 49 4.18 -2.25 -18.68
C LEU A 49 3.43 -0.91 -18.72
N ALA A 50 2.20 -0.88 -18.19
CA ALA A 50 1.40 0.35 -18.12
C ALA A 50 2.08 1.45 -17.27
N PHE A 51 2.72 1.04 -16.16
CA PHE A 51 3.56 1.94 -15.36
C PHE A 51 4.73 2.49 -16.18
N ALA A 52 5.47 1.63 -16.89
CA ALA A 52 6.64 2.05 -17.66
C ALA A 52 6.29 3.05 -18.76
N GLU A 53 5.19 2.83 -19.48
CA GLU A 53 4.66 3.76 -20.49
C GLU A 53 4.31 5.10 -19.84
N SER A 54 3.52 5.09 -18.77
CA SER A 54 3.08 6.29 -18.05
C SER A 54 4.26 7.08 -17.45
N PHE A 55 5.28 6.37 -16.95
CA PHE A 55 6.50 6.96 -16.42
C PHE A 55 7.31 7.66 -17.51
N GLN A 56 7.46 7.04 -18.69
CA GLN A 56 8.11 7.66 -19.83
C GLN A 56 7.37 8.91 -20.33
N GLU A 57 6.04 8.87 -20.35
CA GLU A 57 5.24 10.04 -20.72
C GLU A 57 5.45 11.22 -19.75
N VAL A 58 5.52 10.96 -18.44
CA VAL A 58 5.80 11.99 -17.43
C VAL A 58 7.20 12.58 -17.62
N LEU A 59 8.21 11.73 -17.85
CA LEU A 59 9.57 12.19 -18.13
C LEU A 59 9.64 13.07 -19.38
N LYS A 60 8.96 12.66 -20.46
CA LYS A 60 8.89 13.42 -21.69
C LYS A 60 8.18 14.76 -21.48
N ALA A 61 7.02 14.75 -20.81
CA ALA A 61 6.27 15.94 -20.49
C ALA A 61 7.14 16.97 -19.74
N ILE A 62 7.90 16.52 -18.74
CA ILE A 62 8.81 17.36 -17.97
C ILE A 62 9.92 17.95 -18.84
N ALA A 63 10.55 17.13 -19.69
CA ALA A 63 11.64 17.56 -20.56
C ALA A 63 11.20 18.58 -21.62
N GLU A 64 9.93 18.54 -22.01
CA GLU A 64 9.33 19.42 -23.03
C GLU A 64 8.61 20.64 -22.43
N LEU A 65 8.61 20.82 -21.09
CA LEU A 65 7.98 21.97 -20.44
C LEU A 65 8.61 23.30 -20.90
N PRO A 66 7.84 24.23 -21.48
CA PRO A 66 8.34 25.57 -21.76
C PRO A 66 8.62 26.38 -20.48
N GLY A 67 9.31 27.51 -20.59
CA GLY A 67 9.63 28.36 -19.43
C GLY A 67 8.43 29.09 -18.81
N ASN A 68 7.29 29.16 -19.50
CA ASN A 68 6.09 29.91 -19.11
C ASN A 68 4.83 29.01 -19.19
N VAL A 69 4.79 27.99 -18.34
CA VAL A 69 3.73 26.98 -18.33
C VAL A 69 2.56 27.43 -17.45
N ASP A 70 1.34 27.09 -17.87
CA ASP A 70 0.14 27.25 -17.06
C ASP A 70 0.24 26.43 -15.76
N SER A 71 -0.06 27.05 -14.62
CA SER A 71 0.00 26.38 -13.31
C SER A 71 -0.80 25.08 -13.26
N GLN A 72 -1.92 24.98 -14.00
CA GLN A 72 -2.72 23.76 -14.04
C GLN A 72 -1.93 22.57 -14.61
N ILE A 73 -1.11 22.80 -15.65
CA ILE A 73 -0.28 21.74 -16.25
C ILE A 73 0.75 21.21 -15.24
N ILE A 74 1.32 22.11 -14.43
CA ILE A 74 2.29 21.73 -13.39
C ILE A 74 1.62 20.94 -12.27
N LEU A 75 0.40 21.32 -11.87
CA LEU A 75 -0.40 20.60 -10.88
C LEU A 75 -0.80 19.21 -11.39
N ASP A 76 -1.30 19.11 -12.62
CA ASP A 76 -1.67 17.84 -13.24
C ASP A 76 -0.46 16.90 -13.34
N LEU A 77 0.71 17.44 -13.65
CA LEU A 77 1.94 16.66 -13.70
C LEU A 77 2.37 16.15 -12.32
N LYS A 78 2.22 16.98 -11.28
CA LYS A 78 2.46 16.58 -9.89
C LYS A 78 1.54 15.42 -9.50
N ASP A 79 0.26 15.52 -9.82
CA ASP A 79 -0.72 14.47 -9.55
C ASP A 79 -0.40 13.16 -10.29
N ARG A 80 0.09 13.24 -11.53
CA ARG A 80 0.58 12.06 -12.28
C ARG A 80 1.78 11.42 -11.61
N ILE A 81 2.73 12.21 -11.11
CA ILE A 81 3.89 11.69 -10.36
C ILE A 81 3.45 10.99 -9.07
N ASP A 82 2.50 11.59 -8.34
CA ASP A 82 1.95 11.00 -7.10
C ASP A 82 1.31 9.62 -7.37
N ARG A 83 0.48 9.52 -8.42
CA ARG A 83 -0.15 8.24 -8.81
C ARG A 83 0.87 7.20 -9.26
N LEU A 84 1.92 7.61 -9.98
CA LEU A 84 3.00 6.70 -10.38
C LEU A 84 3.77 6.19 -9.16
N TYR A 85 3.97 7.04 -8.14
CA TYR A 85 4.59 6.63 -6.89
C TYR A 85 3.75 5.58 -6.16
N GLU A 86 2.44 5.80 -6.06
CA GLU A 86 1.50 4.82 -5.49
C GLU A 86 1.51 3.49 -6.25
N GLN A 87 1.48 3.54 -7.58
CA GLN A 87 1.48 2.35 -8.42
C GLN A 87 2.77 1.54 -8.22
N VAL A 88 3.94 2.18 -8.30
CA VAL A 88 5.23 1.49 -8.26
C VAL A 88 5.49 0.77 -6.94
N CYS A 89 4.96 1.27 -5.82
CA CYS A 89 5.09 0.63 -4.51
C CYS A 89 4.40 -0.75 -4.43
N GLY A 90 3.40 -1.00 -5.29
CA GLY A 90 2.72 -2.30 -5.36
C GLY A 90 3.31 -3.28 -6.38
N LEU A 91 4.21 -2.84 -7.25
CA LEU A 91 4.77 -3.65 -8.34
C LEU A 91 5.79 -4.68 -7.83
N GLY A 92 5.97 -5.75 -8.61
CA GLY A 92 6.96 -6.80 -8.34
C GLY A 92 8.39 -6.39 -8.68
N GLY A 93 9.36 -7.11 -8.12
CA GLY A 93 10.80 -6.86 -8.33
C GLY A 93 11.38 -5.73 -7.47
N ASP A 94 12.60 -5.32 -7.78
CA ASP A 94 13.23 -4.16 -7.13
C ASP A 94 12.87 -2.88 -7.88
N ARG A 95 12.22 -1.95 -7.17
CA ARG A 95 11.74 -0.66 -7.72
C ARG A 95 12.36 0.55 -7.05
N THR A 96 13.50 0.37 -6.40
CA THR A 96 14.16 1.44 -5.64
C THR A 96 14.55 2.61 -6.55
N GLY A 97 15.08 2.33 -7.74
CA GLY A 97 15.49 3.37 -8.70
C GLY A 97 14.32 4.21 -9.21
N GLU A 98 13.19 3.57 -9.52
CA GLU A 98 11.97 4.22 -10.00
C GLU A 98 11.35 5.10 -8.90
N ARG A 99 11.27 4.60 -7.66
CA ARG A 99 10.79 5.38 -6.50
C ARG A 99 11.67 6.60 -6.22
N GLU A 100 13.00 6.44 -6.25
CA GLU A 100 13.93 7.55 -6.10
C GLU A 100 13.80 8.57 -7.23
N GLY A 101 13.62 8.12 -8.46
CA GLY A 101 13.38 8.96 -9.64
C GLY A 101 12.14 9.82 -9.46
N LEU A 102 11.00 9.19 -9.15
CA LEU A 102 9.73 9.87 -8.89
C LEU A 102 9.83 10.88 -7.75
N THR A 103 10.54 10.52 -6.67
CA THR A 103 10.78 11.43 -5.54
C THR A 103 11.56 12.68 -5.94
N LYS A 104 12.57 12.53 -6.81
CA LYS A 104 13.36 13.65 -7.34
C LYS A 104 12.50 14.54 -8.26
N LEU A 105 11.69 13.93 -9.14
CA LEU A 105 10.79 14.67 -10.03
C LEU A 105 9.73 15.45 -9.24
N HIS A 106 9.07 14.81 -8.27
CA HIS A 106 8.07 15.45 -7.42
C HIS A 106 8.65 16.67 -6.71
N ARG A 107 9.88 16.56 -6.17
CA ARG A 107 10.57 17.66 -5.50
C ARG A 107 10.86 18.83 -6.45
N ALA A 108 11.33 18.55 -7.67
CA ALA A 108 11.59 19.57 -8.66
C ALA A 108 10.32 20.33 -9.05
N ILE A 109 9.22 19.60 -9.28
CA ILE A 109 7.91 20.18 -9.60
C ILE A 109 7.37 21.00 -8.43
N THR A 110 7.45 20.48 -7.20
CA THR A 110 7.02 21.21 -6.00
C THR A 110 7.81 22.50 -5.81
N GLN A 111 9.12 22.50 -6.10
CA GLN A 111 9.93 23.72 -6.03
C GLN A 111 9.47 24.75 -7.07
N ALA A 112 9.19 24.34 -8.31
CA ALA A 112 8.68 25.24 -9.34
C ALA A 112 7.32 25.87 -8.94
N ILE A 113 6.43 25.09 -8.31
CA ILE A 113 5.15 25.60 -7.79
C ILE A 113 5.40 26.65 -6.69
N ARG A 114 6.31 26.37 -5.76
CA ARG A 114 6.67 27.30 -4.67
C ARG A 114 7.24 28.61 -5.19
N ASP A 115 8.12 28.57 -6.19
CA ASP A 115 8.72 29.76 -6.78
C ASP A 115 7.63 30.65 -7.41
N GLY A 116 6.66 30.04 -8.09
CA GLY A 116 5.49 30.72 -8.66
C GLY A 116 4.52 31.29 -7.61
N ALA A 117 4.43 30.67 -6.43
CA ALA A 117 3.58 31.11 -5.32
C ALA A 117 4.31 32.02 -4.30
N SER A 118 5.55 32.44 -4.57
CA SER A 118 6.44 33.11 -3.61
C SER A 118 5.87 34.40 -2.99
N THR A 119 4.92 35.07 -3.64
CA THR A 119 4.26 36.28 -3.14
C THR A 119 2.98 36.01 -2.35
N ASP A 120 2.56 34.76 -2.22
CA ASP A 120 1.34 34.35 -1.51
C ASP A 120 1.69 33.45 -0.30
N PRO A 121 1.82 34.04 0.90
CA PRO A 121 2.11 33.28 2.12
C PRO A 121 1.08 32.19 2.45
N GLN A 122 -0.18 32.38 2.08
CA GLN A 122 -1.23 31.39 2.33
C GLN A 122 -1.07 30.18 1.40
N ALA A 123 -0.71 30.41 0.14
CA ALA A 123 -0.39 29.33 -0.79
C ALA A 123 0.85 28.54 -0.33
N LEU A 124 1.91 29.21 0.14
CA LEU A 124 3.10 28.55 0.67
C LEU A 124 2.81 27.67 1.88
N ALA A 125 2.00 28.16 2.84
CA ALA A 125 1.59 27.37 4.00
C ALA A 125 0.82 26.10 3.61
N LYS A 126 -0.09 26.19 2.62
CA LYS A 126 -0.79 25.01 2.10
C LYS A 126 0.16 24.00 1.45
N LEU A 127 1.17 24.47 0.71
CA LEU A 127 2.18 23.60 0.11
C LEU A 127 3.07 22.91 1.17
N ASP A 128 3.28 23.54 2.32
CA ASP A 128 3.98 22.91 3.46
C ASP A 128 3.13 21.81 4.10
N GLU A 129 1.85 22.07 4.36
CA GLU A 129 0.91 21.08 4.90
C GLU A 129 0.78 19.88 3.95
N GLU A 130 0.61 20.13 2.66
CA GLU A 130 0.50 19.11 1.62
C GLU A 130 1.77 18.25 1.53
N ALA A 131 2.95 18.87 1.64
CA ALA A 131 4.22 18.15 1.61
C ALA A 131 4.38 17.21 2.81
N GLN A 132 3.99 17.65 4.02
CA GLN A 132 4.02 16.83 5.22
C GLN A 132 3.06 15.64 5.11
N ALA A 133 1.82 15.88 4.67
CA ALA A 133 0.83 14.82 4.48
C ALA A 133 1.32 13.77 3.46
N ARG A 134 1.96 14.23 2.38
CA ARG A 134 2.49 13.34 1.34
C ARG A 134 3.70 12.53 1.80
N GLU A 135 4.60 13.12 2.57
CA GLU A 135 5.74 12.37 3.12
C GLU A 135 5.25 11.23 4.00
N LEU A 136 4.24 11.47 4.84
CA LEU A 136 3.61 10.44 5.64
C LEU A 136 2.95 9.38 4.75
N HIS A 137 2.17 9.79 3.76
CA HIS A 137 1.51 8.87 2.81
C HIS A 137 2.51 7.96 2.09
N TRP A 138 3.60 8.53 1.55
CA TRP A 138 4.63 7.76 0.85
C TRP A 138 5.37 6.79 1.76
N ARG A 139 5.64 7.19 3.01
CA ARG A 139 6.23 6.30 4.01
C ARG A 139 5.32 5.12 4.34
N LEU A 140 4.00 5.32 4.37
CA LEU A 140 3.05 4.23 4.58
C LEU A 140 3.08 3.23 3.41
N LEU A 141 3.24 3.72 2.17
CA LEU A 141 3.32 2.88 0.97
C LEU A 141 4.57 1.99 0.91
N ASP A 142 5.58 2.20 1.76
CA ASP A 142 6.71 1.26 1.89
C ASP A 142 6.28 -0.10 2.46
N ALA A 143 5.16 -0.15 3.20
CA ALA A 143 4.55 -1.41 3.64
C ALA A 143 3.73 -2.02 2.49
N PRO A 144 4.09 -3.21 1.97
CA PRO A 144 3.39 -3.80 0.82
C PRO A 144 1.90 -4.00 1.02
N ILE A 145 1.47 -4.30 2.26
CA ILE A 145 0.05 -4.40 2.60
C ILE A 145 -0.69 -3.07 2.41
N VAL A 146 -0.08 -1.95 2.77
CA VAL A 146 -0.69 -0.63 2.58
C VAL A 146 -0.78 -0.29 1.10
N ALA A 147 0.29 -0.53 0.33
CA ALA A 147 0.27 -0.34 -1.11
C ALA A 147 -0.78 -1.21 -1.81
N ASP A 148 -1.05 -2.40 -1.28
CA ASP A 148 -2.10 -3.29 -1.80
C ASP A 148 -3.51 -2.81 -1.43
N LEU A 149 -3.72 -2.33 -0.20
CA LEU A 149 -5.03 -1.86 0.28
C LEU A 149 -5.46 -0.55 -0.39
N LEU A 150 -4.52 0.37 -0.61
CA LEU A 150 -4.80 1.69 -1.20
C LEU A 150 -4.91 1.63 -2.73
N PHE A 151 -4.58 0.49 -3.35
CA PHE A 151 -4.72 0.35 -4.78
C PHE A 151 -6.20 0.34 -5.20
N PRO A 152 -6.62 1.17 -6.16
CA PRO A 152 -8.02 1.25 -6.57
C PRO A 152 -8.61 -0.10 -7.00
N ASP A 153 -7.83 -0.90 -7.72
CA ASP A 153 -8.21 -2.24 -8.17
C ASP A 153 -7.56 -3.32 -7.30
N SER A 154 -7.55 -3.12 -5.98
CA SER A 154 -6.92 -4.03 -5.01
C SER A 154 -7.34 -5.48 -5.24
N PRO A 155 -6.39 -6.45 -5.23
CA PRO A 155 -6.73 -7.87 -5.25
C PRO A 155 -7.36 -8.33 -3.92
N ILE A 156 -7.27 -7.51 -2.86
CA ILE A 156 -7.83 -7.80 -1.54
C ILE A 156 -9.30 -7.37 -1.54
N ILE A 157 -10.21 -8.32 -1.75
CA ILE A 157 -11.65 -8.07 -1.69
C ILE A 157 -12.13 -7.89 -0.23
N PRO A 158 -13.30 -7.26 0.01
CA PRO A 158 -13.78 -6.97 1.37
C PRO A 158 -13.84 -8.20 2.30
N ASP A 159 -14.31 -9.34 1.80
CA ASP A 159 -14.41 -10.59 2.59
C ASP A 159 -13.03 -11.18 2.96
N GLU A 160 -11.98 -10.75 2.28
CA GLU A 160 -10.60 -11.19 2.49
C GLU A 160 -9.76 -10.19 3.29
N LEU A 161 -10.31 -9.01 3.62
CA LEU A 161 -9.60 -7.95 4.34
C LEU A 161 -9.10 -8.43 5.70
N ILE A 162 -9.97 -8.99 6.53
CA ILE A 162 -9.63 -9.41 7.90
C ILE A 162 -8.62 -10.57 7.90
N PRO A 163 -8.82 -11.66 7.11
CA PRO A 163 -7.81 -12.69 6.96
C PRO A 163 -6.45 -12.13 6.51
N THR A 164 -6.45 -11.18 5.57
CA THR A 164 -5.23 -10.56 5.04
C THR A 164 -4.50 -9.78 6.13
N LEU A 165 -5.17 -8.88 6.83
CA LEU A 165 -4.58 -8.09 7.90
C LEU A 165 -3.97 -8.99 8.99
N LEU A 166 -4.71 -9.99 9.47
CA LEU A 166 -4.24 -10.89 10.53
C LEU A 166 -3.12 -11.84 10.10
N SER A 167 -2.82 -11.92 8.80
CA SER A 167 -1.73 -12.73 8.25
C SER A 167 -0.41 -11.98 8.13
N GLU A 168 -0.42 -10.65 8.31
CA GLU A 168 0.77 -9.84 8.25
C GLU A 168 1.62 -10.00 9.52
N ASP A 169 2.91 -9.69 9.41
CA ASP A 169 3.76 -9.52 10.57
C ASP A 169 3.28 -8.34 11.43
N ALA A 170 3.83 -8.22 12.64
CA ALA A 170 3.32 -7.27 13.62
C ALA A 170 3.51 -5.81 13.20
N ASP A 171 4.62 -5.50 12.52
CA ASP A 171 4.95 -4.14 12.05
C ASP A 171 4.09 -3.74 10.86
N ALA A 172 3.94 -4.64 9.88
CA ALA A 172 3.08 -4.44 8.72
C ALA A 172 1.60 -4.31 9.15
N PHE A 173 1.17 -5.12 10.13
CA PHE A 173 -0.16 -5.01 10.70
C PHE A 173 -0.38 -3.66 11.39
N ALA A 174 0.52 -3.23 12.28
CA ALA A 174 0.41 -1.95 12.98
C ALA A 174 0.39 -0.77 11.99
N THR A 175 1.22 -0.83 10.95
CA THR A 175 1.24 0.16 9.87
C THR A 175 -0.09 0.20 9.13
N ALA A 176 -0.65 -0.94 8.75
CA ALA A 176 -1.97 -0.99 8.12
C ALA A 176 -3.09 -0.48 9.04
N MET A 177 -3.02 -0.78 10.35
CA MET A 177 -4.00 -0.31 11.34
C MET A 177 -4.00 1.21 11.52
N SER A 178 -2.92 1.90 11.14
CA SER A 178 -2.86 3.37 11.15
C SER A 178 -3.74 4.04 10.07
N LEU A 179 -4.15 3.29 9.04
CA LEU A 179 -5.05 3.78 7.99
C LEU A 179 -6.50 3.93 8.47
N PHE A 180 -6.87 3.21 9.52
CA PHE A 180 -8.24 3.14 10.01
C PHE A 180 -8.45 4.13 11.16
N ASP A 181 -9.61 4.76 11.21
CA ASP A 181 -10.04 5.52 12.39
C ASP A 181 -10.49 4.60 13.54
N ASP A 182 -10.80 5.17 14.70
CA ASP A 182 -11.22 4.38 15.88
C ASP A 182 -12.48 3.54 15.64
N ALA A 183 -13.46 4.07 14.89
CA ALA A 183 -14.69 3.36 14.61
C ALA A 183 -14.43 2.16 13.68
N GLN A 184 -13.62 2.37 12.64
CA GLN A 184 -13.18 1.33 11.73
C GLN A 184 -12.33 0.28 12.45
N ARG A 185 -11.43 0.68 13.37
CA ARG A 185 -10.65 -0.25 14.20
C ARG A 185 -11.54 -1.16 15.04
N GLN A 186 -12.62 -0.65 15.62
CA GLN A 186 -13.59 -1.48 16.35
C GLN A 186 -14.27 -2.51 15.45
N VAL A 187 -14.64 -2.11 14.23
CA VAL A 187 -15.22 -3.04 13.24
C VAL A 187 -14.22 -4.14 12.87
N VAL A 188 -12.95 -3.79 12.62
CA VAL A 188 -11.89 -4.77 12.34
C VAL A 188 -11.73 -5.74 13.52
N LEU A 189 -11.70 -5.23 14.75
CA LEU A 189 -11.58 -6.06 15.96
C LEU A 189 -12.75 -7.04 16.10
N GLU A 190 -13.99 -6.57 15.93
CA GLU A 190 -15.19 -7.42 16.04
C GLU A 190 -15.17 -8.53 14.97
N GLN A 191 -14.85 -8.19 13.72
CA GLN A 191 -14.78 -9.17 12.65
C GLN A 191 -13.62 -10.16 12.85
N ALA A 192 -12.48 -9.71 13.38
CA ALA A 192 -11.35 -10.56 13.70
C ALA A 192 -11.67 -11.57 14.80
N ARG A 193 -12.38 -11.16 15.85
CA ARG A 193 -12.86 -12.07 16.90
C ARG A 193 -13.81 -13.12 16.32
N LYS A 194 -14.77 -12.71 15.50
CA LYS A 194 -15.69 -13.63 14.82
C LYS A 194 -14.98 -14.63 13.91
N LEU A 195 -13.91 -14.22 13.22
CA LEU A 195 -13.12 -15.09 12.37
C LEU A 195 -12.37 -16.19 13.15
N LEU A 196 -12.03 -15.92 14.41
CA LEU A 196 -11.26 -16.80 15.29
C LEU A 196 -12.13 -17.61 16.27
N GLU A 197 -13.41 -17.31 16.38
CA GLU A 197 -14.36 -17.98 17.28
C GLU A 197 -14.41 -19.50 17.03
N GLY A 198 -14.25 -20.29 18.10
CA GLY A 198 -14.27 -21.76 18.02
C GLY A 198 -12.99 -22.38 17.43
N ARG A 199 -11.91 -21.59 17.33
CA ARG A 199 -10.62 -21.99 16.76
C ARG A 199 -9.45 -21.75 17.73
N GLU A 200 -9.75 -21.72 19.03
CA GLU A 200 -8.82 -21.39 20.10
C GLU A 200 -7.64 -22.37 20.16
N GLU A 201 -7.88 -23.65 19.86
CA GLU A 201 -6.86 -24.70 19.88
C GLU A 201 -6.00 -24.76 18.60
N ASP A 202 -6.34 -24.01 17.55
CA ASP A 202 -5.57 -24.01 16.30
C ASP A 202 -4.27 -23.19 16.47
N VAL A 203 -3.18 -23.87 16.83
CA VAL A 203 -1.85 -23.26 17.08
C VAL A 203 -1.35 -22.42 15.90
N ALA A 204 -1.76 -22.74 14.67
CA ALA A 204 -1.37 -21.98 13.48
C ALA A 204 -1.97 -20.56 13.44
N LEU A 205 -2.89 -20.23 14.36
CA LEU A 205 -3.55 -18.92 14.47
C LEU A 205 -3.04 -18.10 15.67
N ASN A 206 -1.96 -18.52 16.33
CA ASN A 206 -1.39 -17.80 17.47
C ASN A 206 -1.01 -16.35 17.10
N ASP A 207 -0.39 -16.17 15.93
CA ASP A 207 -0.02 -14.84 15.46
C ASP A 207 -1.25 -13.96 15.28
N ALA A 208 -2.28 -14.47 14.59
CA ALA A 208 -3.55 -13.76 14.41
C ALA A 208 -4.20 -13.36 15.74
N ARG A 209 -4.19 -14.25 16.75
CA ARG A 209 -4.66 -13.93 18.10
C ARG A 209 -3.85 -12.83 18.76
N ALA A 210 -2.53 -12.81 18.58
CA ALA A 210 -1.69 -11.73 19.09
C ALA A 210 -2.05 -10.37 18.46
N ARG A 211 -2.41 -10.34 17.17
CA ARG A 211 -2.88 -9.10 16.49
C ARG A 211 -4.23 -8.64 17.04
N VAL A 212 -5.14 -9.56 17.34
CA VAL A 212 -6.41 -9.24 18.02
C VAL A 212 -6.15 -8.64 19.40
N HIS A 213 -5.30 -9.27 20.21
CA HIS A 213 -4.94 -8.77 21.54
C HIS A 213 -4.31 -7.37 21.48
N TYR A 214 -3.43 -7.12 20.50
CA TYR A 214 -2.86 -5.79 20.27
C TYR A 214 -3.94 -4.73 19.98
N MET A 215 -4.94 -5.04 19.16
CA MET A 215 -6.07 -4.12 18.91
C MET A 215 -6.92 -3.87 20.17
N GLU A 216 -7.07 -4.87 21.03
CA GLU A 216 -7.78 -4.73 22.31
C GLU A 216 -7.06 -3.74 23.23
N GLN A 217 -5.73 -3.86 23.35
CA GLN A 217 -4.90 -2.95 24.14
C GLN A 217 -4.90 -1.51 23.62
N LEU A 218 -4.93 -1.33 22.30
CA LEU A 218 -5.09 0.00 21.69
C LEU A 218 -6.44 0.63 22.07
N SER A 219 -7.50 -0.19 22.15
CA SER A 219 -8.86 0.27 22.45
C SER A 219 -9.06 0.63 23.93
N THR A 220 -8.31 0.02 24.84
CA THR A 220 -8.38 0.29 26.29
C THR A 220 -7.45 1.43 26.72
N GLY A 221 -6.61 1.96 25.81
CA GLY A 221 -5.62 3.00 26.13
C GLY A 221 -4.40 2.49 26.90
N GLU A 222 -4.18 1.17 26.93
CA GLU A 222 -3.08 0.53 27.67
C GLU A 222 -1.82 0.29 26.82
N ALA A 223 -1.83 0.68 25.54
CA ALA A 223 -0.70 0.46 24.63
C ALA A 223 0.47 1.42 24.89
N GLY A 224 1.28 1.09 25.90
CA GLY A 224 2.69 1.43 25.97
C GLY A 224 3.54 0.24 25.54
N ASN A 225 4.26 0.40 24.43
CA ASN A 225 5.26 -0.49 23.82
C ASN A 225 4.80 -1.70 22.99
N GLU A 226 5.46 -1.80 21.84
CA GLU A 226 5.46 -2.75 20.71
C GLU A 226 4.93 -4.18 20.91
N PRO A 227 4.38 -4.80 19.85
CA PRO A 227 3.94 -6.19 19.86
C PRO A 227 5.13 -7.15 20.03
N ALA A 228 4.99 -8.13 20.93
CA ALA A 228 6.01 -9.15 21.18
C ALA A 228 6.23 -10.04 19.93
N HIS A 229 7.52 -10.20 19.56
CA HIS A 229 8.04 -11.00 18.45
C HIS A 229 7.69 -12.50 18.52
#